data_AF-A0A967WX59-F1
#
_entry.id   AF-A0A967WX59-F1
#
_cell.length_a   1.000
_cell.length_b   1.000
_cell.length_c   1.000
_cell.angle_alpha   90.00
_cell.angle_beta   90.00
_cell.angle_gamma   90.00
#
_symmetry.space_group_name_H-M   'P 1'
#
loop_
_entity.id
_entity.type
_entity.pdbx_description
1 polymer ?
#
loop_
_entity_poly.entity_id
_entity_poly.type
_entity_poly.pdbx_seq_one_letter_code
_entity_poly.pdbx_strand_id
1 'polypeptide(L)' 'MIREVAIVGAGWSGFRSITPDLSYKELMYDAAVQAYEEAGIDPRRDVDSFVTVAEDYNEGTSIFDEYVPDQLGALHRP' A
#
# COMPACT_ATOMS: atom_id res chain seq x y z
N MET A 1 14.38 16.65 16.10
CA MET A 1 14.83 15.46 16.86
C MET A 1 14.93 14.32 15.85
N ILE A 2 16.08 13.66 15.72
CA ILE A 2 16.24 12.51 14.81
C ILE A 2 15.83 11.27 15.61
N ARG A 3 14.94 10.44 15.07
CA ARG A 3 14.53 9.16 15.64
C ARG A 3 15.15 8.03 14.83
N GLU A 4 15.50 6.93 15.49
CA GLU A 4 15.90 5.70 14.81
C GLU A 4 14.67 5.06 14.15
N VAL A 5 14.87 4.45 12.98
CA VAL A 5 13.79 3.87 12.15
C VAL A 5 14.21 2.48 11.70
N ALA A 6 13.25 1.56 11.62
CA ALA A 6 13.44 0.20 11.13
C ALA A 6 12.31 -0.19 10.17
N ILE A 7 12.60 -1.13 9.26
CA ILE A 7 11.62 -1.81 8.43
C ILE A 7 11.20 -3.07 9.18
N VAL A 8 9.90 -3.23 9.42
CA VAL A 8 9.33 -4.35 10.19
C VAL A 8 8.54 -5.35 9.34
N GLY A 9 8.29 -5.03 8.08
CA GLY A 9 7.64 -5.90 7.11
C GLY A 9 7.74 -5.32 5.70
N ALA A 10 7.72 -6.19 4.70
CA ALA A 10 7.75 -5.86 3.29
C ALA A 10 6.86 -6.83 2.51
N GLY A 11 6.24 -6.34 1.44
CA GLY A 11 5.40 -7.17 0.58
C GLY A 11 5.46 -6.70 -0.85
N TRP A 12 5.09 -7.59 -1.77
CA TRP A 12 5.15 -7.34 -3.20
C TRP A 12 4.06 -8.13 -3.91
N SER A 13 3.67 -7.67 -5.09
CA SER A 13 2.80 -8.42 -5.97
C SER A 13 3.42 -8.52 -7.37
N GLY A 14 3.22 -9.67 -8.03
CA GLY A 14 3.67 -9.87 -9.41
C GLY A 14 5.04 -10.54 -9.57
N PHE A 15 5.94 -9.84 -10.29
CA PHE A 15 7.05 -10.35 -11.15
C PHE A 15 6.61 -10.90 -12.52
N ARG A 16 5.69 -10.20 -13.18
CA ARG A 16 5.25 -10.48 -14.56
C ARG A 16 5.38 -9.23 -15.42
N SER A 17 5.53 -9.40 -16.73
CA SER A 17 5.62 -8.27 -17.68
C SER A 17 4.29 -7.52 -17.83
N ILE A 18 3.16 -8.23 -17.66
CA ILE A 18 1.80 -7.67 -17.62
C ILE A 18 0.92 -8.50 -16.67
N THR A 19 -0.14 -7.87 -16.15
CA THR A 19 -1.15 -8.48 -15.25
C THR A 19 -2.56 -8.15 -15.73
N PRO A 20 -3.01 -8.70 -16.87
CA PRO A 20 -4.31 -8.35 -17.46
C PRO A 20 -5.51 -8.83 -16.61
N ASP A 21 -5.27 -9.75 -15.69
CA ASP A 21 -6.22 -10.37 -14.78
C ASP A 21 -6.37 -9.66 -13.44
N LEU A 22 -5.54 -8.63 -13.17
CA LEU A 22 -5.52 -7.91 -11.90
C LEU A 22 -5.53 -6.40 -12.14
N SER A 23 -6.36 -5.71 -11.37
CA SER A 23 -6.28 -4.27 -11.23
C SER A 23 -5.08 -3.88 -10.36
N TYR A 24 -4.60 -2.65 -10.51
CA TYR A 24 -3.60 -2.09 -9.61
C TYR A 24 -4.04 -2.16 -8.14
N LYS A 25 -5.35 -2.09 -7.85
CA LYS A 25 -5.90 -2.10 -6.48
C LYS A 25 -5.61 -3.44 -5.83
N GLU A 26 -5.82 -4.50 -6.58
CA GLU A 26 -5.57 -5.86 -6.14
C GLU A 26 -4.08 -6.10 -5.95
N LEU A 27 -3.23 -5.56 -6.84
CA LEU A 27 -1.77 -5.65 -6.69
C LEU A 27 -1.27 -4.90 -5.45
N MET A 28 -1.78 -3.70 -5.17
CA MET A 28 -1.42 -2.94 -3.99
C MET A 28 -1.95 -3.60 -2.71
N TYR A 29 -3.18 -4.10 -2.74
CA TYR A 29 -3.77 -4.83 -1.62
C TYR A 29 -2.96 -6.08 -1.26
N ASP A 30 -2.61 -6.90 -2.26
CA ASP A 30 -1.78 -8.10 -2.07
C ASP A 30 -0.42 -7.76 -1.45
N ALA A 31 0.29 -6.77 -1.99
CA ALA A 31 1.57 -6.33 -1.46
C ALA A 31 1.46 -5.76 -0.03
N ALA A 32 0.45 -4.94 0.25
CA ALA A 32 0.25 -4.33 1.56
C ALA A 32 -0.12 -5.37 2.63
N VAL A 33 -1.02 -6.30 2.32
CA VAL A 33 -1.42 -7.37 3.25
C VAL A 33 -0.24 -8.25 3.60
N GLN A 34 0.59 -8.64 2.64
CA GLN A 34 1.82 -9.39 2.91
C GLN A 34 2.74 -8.64 3.89
N ALA A 35 2.93 -7.32 3.71
CA ALA A 35 3.75 -6.51 4.61
C ALA A 35 3.16 -6.41 6.03
N TYR A 36 1.85 -6.28 6.15
CA TYR A 36 1.17 -6.25 7.46
C TYR A 36 1.25 -7.61 8.18
N GLU A 37 1.09 -8.70 7.44
CA GLU A 37 1.22 -10.06 7.96
C GLU A 37 2.64 -10.35 8.44
N GLU A 38 3.67 -9.96 7.68
CA GLU A 38 5.07 -10.11 8.09
C GLU A 38 5.37 -9.29 9.36
N ALA A 39 4.87 -8.05 9.43
CA ALA A 39 5.01 -7.19 10.59
C ALA A 39 4.16 -7.63 11.80
N GLY A 40 3.15 -8.49 11.59
CA GLY A 40 2.23 -8.95 12.63
C GLY A 40 1.31 -7.86 13.18
N ILE A 41 0.91 -6.90 12.34
CA ILE A 41 0.10 -5.73 12.73
C ILE A 41 -1.28 -5.71 12.08
N ASP A 42 -2.20 -4.96 12.67
CA ASP A 42 -3.47 -4.58 12.05
C ASP A 42 -3.40 -3.14 11.56
N PRO A 43 -3.50 -2.88 10.24
CA PRO A 43 -3.30 -1.55 9.68
C PRO A 43 -4.32 -0.53 10.18
N ARG A 44 -5.53 -0.93 10.61
CA ARG A 44 -6.55 0.01 11.10
C ARG A 44 -6.27 0.45 12.54
N ARG A 45 -5.60 -0.41 13.32
CA ARG A 45 -5.31 -0.19 14.74
C ARG A 45 -3.92 0.38 14.97
N ASP A 46 -2.94 -0.10 14.21
CA ASP A 46 -1.51 0.04 14.52
C ASP A 46 -0.75 0.98 13.56
N VAL A 47 -1.37 1.42 12.46
CA VAL A 47 -0.76 2.37 11.50
C VAL A 47 -1.42 3.74 11.60
N ASP A 48 -0.59 4.76 11.83
CA ASP A 48 -1.04 6.15 12.00
C ASP A 48 -1.18 6.92 10.68
N SER A 49 -0.32 6.64 9.70
CA SER A 49 -0.22 7.38 8.45
C SER A 49 0.26 6.49 7.31
N PHE A 50 -0.15 6.83 6.11
CA PHE A 50 0.17 6.09 4.90
C PHE A 50 0.88 7.00 3.91
N VAL A 51 1.89 6.47 3.24
CA VAL A 51 2.63 7.20 2.20
C VAL A 51 2.64 6.32 0.96
N THR A 52 2.20 6.90 -0.14
CA THR A 52 2.01 6.24 -1.43
C THR A 52 2.71 7.04 -2.52
N VAL A 53 3.08 6.34 -3.58
CA VAL A 53 3.63 6.92 -4.79
C VAL A 53 3.10 6.12 -5.97
N ALA A 54 2.55 6.81 -6.95
CA ALA A 54 1.90 6.24 -8.11
C ALA A 54 1.88 7.26 -9.25
N GLU A 55 1.56 6.81 -10.47
CA GLU A 55 1.39 7.71 -11.61
C GLU A 55 0.00 7.60 -12.23
N ASP A 56 -0.75 8.70 -12.19
CA ASP A 56 -2.10 8.81 -12.75
C ASP A 56 -2.24 8.28 -14.18
N TYR A 57 -1.22 8.47 -15.03
CA TYR A 57 -1.25 8.06 -16.43
C TYR A 57 -1.28 6.53 -16.59
N ASN A 58 -0.45 5.82 -15.82
CA ASN A 58 -0.35 4.37 -15.87
C ASN A 58 -1.57 3.73 -15.20
N GLU A 59 -2.11 4.40 -14.19
CA GLU A 59 -3.19 3.89 -13.35
C GLU A 59 -4.58 4.26 -13.92
N GLY A 60 -4.62 5.21 -14.87
CA GLY A 60 -5.81 5.63 -15.60
C GLY A 60 -6.82 6.42 -14.76
N THR A 61 -6.44 6.89 -13.57
CA THR A 61 -7.28 7.65 -12.64
C THR A 61 -6.43 8.70 -11.93
N SER A 62 -6.92 9.94 -11.87
CA SER A 62 -6.24 10.99 -11.12
C SER A 62 -6.32 10.81 -9.61
N ILE A 63 -5.38 11.45 -8.89
CA ILE A 63 -5.29 11.44 -7.42
C ILE A 63 -5.26 10.03 -6.86
N PHE A 64 -4.49 9.19 -7.54
CA PHE A 64 -4.40 7.78 -7.23
C PHE A 64 -3.87 7.50 -5.85
N ASP A 65 -2.75 8.15 -5.55
CA ASP A 65 -1.99 7.92 -4.35
C ASP A 65 -2.80 8.30 -3.10
N GLU A 66 -3.77 9.20 -3.23
CA GLU A 66 -4.62 9.61 -2.13
C GLU A 66 -5.75 8.62 -1.80
N TYR A 67 -6.35 7.91 -2.77
CA TYR A 67 -7.45 6.98 -2.46
C TYR A 67 -7.02 5.54 -2.20
N VAL A 68 -5.86 5.10 -2.71
CA VAL A 68 -5.40 3.72 -2.47
C VAL A 68 -5.26 3.42 -0.98
N PRO A 69 -4.66 4.30 -0.15
CA PRO A 69 -4.56 4.09 1.29
C PRO A 69 -5.89 3.76 1.98
N ASP A 70 -7.00 4.39 1.58
CA ASP A 70 -8.31 4.16 2.20
C ASP A 70 -8.71 2.68 2.20
N GLN A 71 -8.41 1.99 1.09
CA GLN A 71 -8.71 0.57 0.92
C GLN A 71 -7.73 -0.35 1.67
N LEU A 72 -6.58 0.18 2.09
CA LEU A 72 -5.51 -0.54 2.80
C LEU A 72 -5.57 -0.39 4.31
N GLY A 73 -6.54 0.37 4.83
CA GLY A 73 -6.72 0.58 6.27
C GLY A 73 -6.59 2.05 6.71
N ALA A 74 -6.29 2.97 5.78
CA ALA A 74 -6.12 4.39 6.07
C ALA A 74 -7.43 5.18 6.20
N LEU A 75 -8.60 4.52 6.25
CA LEU A 75 -9.88 5.22 6.37
C LEU A 75 -9.86 6.19 7.58
N HIS A 76 -10.02 7.49 7.32
CA HIS A 76 -9.90 8.58 8.30
C HIS A 76 -8.50 8.72 8.94
N ARG A 77 -7.45 8.31 8.24
CA ARG A 77 -6.05 8.53 8.58
C ARG A 77 -5.44 9.57 7.63
N PRO A 78 -4.48 10.37 8.13
CA PRO A 78 -3.70 11.27 7.29
C PRO A 78 -2.73 10.53 6.37
#